data_AF-F8EUV5-F1
#
_entry.id   AF-F8EUV5-F1
#
_cell.length_a   1.000
_cell.length_b   1.000
_cell.length_c   1.000
_cell.angle_alpha   90.00
_cell.angle_beta   90.00
_cell.angle_gamma   90.00
#
_symmetry.space_group_name_H-M   'P 1'
#
loop_
_entity.id
_entity.type
_entity.pdbx_description
1 polymer ?
#
loop_
_entity_poly.entity_id
_entity_poly.type
_entity_poly.pdbx_seq_one_letter_code
_entity_poly.pdbx_strand_id
1 'polypeptide(L)'
;MNSIDPHMLLSAYAAGIFPMSDSRETDEVYWVEPRKRGILPLDHFHLSRSLAKLIRSDRFYVTADKAFEAVIDNCAEPTEDRLDTWINPPIKEAYCTLHQLGHAHSIECWDKGKLVGGLYGVRLGHAFFGESMFSRANNTSKIALAWLVARLKVGGFLLLDCQFITDHLASMGAIEIERDAYLKQLKPAVSSHFFNKPVGLWQALDQLPPLIKTKASLPKNYELRAGLGEGDSDRDAAEFLVESLEAESFSAPRPNGARIVQLLGHTS
;
A
#
# COMPACT_ATOMS: atom_id res chain seq x y z
N MET A 1 -25.85 -7.32 4.92
CA MET A 1 -24.38 -7.23 4.79
C MET A 1 -24.01 -5.79 5.07
N ASN A 2 -23.28 -5.55 6.16
CA ASN A 2 -22.74 -4.23 6.47
C ASN A 2 -21.47 -4.04 5.63
N SER A 3 -21.62 -3.63 4.38
CA SER A 3 -20.48 -3.32 3.52
C SER A 3 -19.91 -1.95 3.88
N ILE A 4 -18.58 -1.81 3.90
CA ILE A 4 -17.92 -0.53 4.15
C ILE A 4 -17.95 0.27 2.85
N ASP A 5 -18.55 1.46 2.87
CA ASP A 5 -18.54 2.36 1.71
C ASP A 5 -17.09 2.69 1.28
N PRO A 6 -16.70 2.42 0.02
CA PRO A 6 -15.36 2.73 -0.50
C PRO A 6 -14.97 4.20 -0.37
N HIS A 7 -15.91 5.15 -0.54
CA HIS A 7 -15.61 6.57 -0.41
C HIS A 7 -15.32 6.97 1.04
N MET A 8 -16.09 6.44 1.98
CA MET A 8 -15.82 6.57 3.40
C MET A 8 -14.45 5.96 3.77
N LEU A 9 -14.10 4.80 3.21
CA LEU A 9 -12.81 4.16 3.44
C LEU A 9 -11.64 5.03 2.96
N LEU A 10 -11.71 5.58 1.75
CA LEU A 10 -10.69 6.52 1.25
C LEU A 10 -10.61 7.80 2.08
N SER A 11 -11.75 8.32 2.53
CA SER A 11 -11.81 9.50 3.40
C SER A 11 -11.15 9.23 4.76
N ALA A 12 -11.32 8.02 5.31
CA ALA A 12 -10.63 7.60 6.51
C ALA A 12 -9.11 7.55 6.31
N TYR A 13 -8.63 6.99 5.18
CA TYR A 13 -7.20 6.99 4.84
C TYR A 13 -6.62 8.40 4.73
N ALA A 14 -7.34 9.32 4.09
CA ALA A 14 -6.93 10.73 4.01
C ALA A 14 -6.76 11.38 5.39
N ALA A 15 -7.52 10.91 6.38
CA ALA A 15 -7.44 11.34 7.78
C ALA A 15 -6.44 10.53 8.64
N GLY A 16 -5.76 9.52 8.06
CA GLY A 16 -4.84 8.65 8.79
C GLY A 16 -5.53 7.56 9.63
N ILE A 17 -6.76 7.21 9.28
CA ILE A 17 -7.60 6.23 9.97
C ILE A 17 -7.81 5.02 9.04
N PHE A 18 -7.87 3.81 9.60
CA PHE A 18 -8.07 2.59 8.83
C PHE A 18 -9.03 1.63 9.57
N PRO A 19 -9.76 0.75 8.86
CA PRO A 19 -10.69 -0.19 9.45
C PRO A 19 -9.97 -1.44 9.99
N MET A 20 -10.50 -2.02 11.05
CA MET A 20 -10.13 -3.35 11.56
C MET A 20 -11.38 -4.06 12.11
N SER A 21 -11.30 -5.38 12.26
CA SER A 21 -12.25 -6.17 13.05
C SER A 21 -11.51 -6.93 14.17
N ASP A 22 -12.25 -7.40 15.17
CA ASP A 22 -11.68 -8.21 16.25
C ASP A 22 -11.38 -9.65 15.80
N SER A 23 -12.07 -10.13 14.76
CA SER A 23 -11.97 -11.49 14.23
C SER A 23 -12.48 -11.56 12.80
N ARG A 24 -12.08 -12.59 12.06
CA ARG A 24 -12.60 -12.90 10.73
C ARG A 24 -14.08 -13.28 10.74
N GLU A 25 -14.54 -13.84 11.85
CA GLU A 25 -15.88 -14.42 11.99
C GLU A 25 -16.95 -13.39 12.42
N THR A 26 -16.55 -12.15 12.72
CA THR A 26 -17.48 -11.06 13.05
C THR A 26 -17.71 -10.15 11.85
N ASP A 27 -18.94 -9.67 11.67
CA ASP A 27 -19.27 -8.62 10.70
C ASP A 27 -19.03 -7.20 11.26
N GLU A 28 -18.60 -7.08 12.51
CA GLU A 28 -18.33 -5.78 13.15
C GLU A 28 -16.97 -5.22 12.71
N VAL A 29 -16.97 -3.93 12.37
CA VAL A 29 -15.79 -3.17 11.97
C VAL A 29 -15.67 -1.95 12.88
N TYR A 30 -14.45 -1.66 13.32
CA TYR A 30 -14.10 -0.43 14.03
C TYR A 30 -12.97 0.29 13.31
N TRP A 31 -12.77 1.56 13.66
CA TRP A 31 -11.77 2.41 13.03
C TRP A 31 -10.63 2.68 13.97
N VAL A 32 -9.41 2.65 13.46
CA VAL A 32 -8.20 2.74 14.27
C VAL A 32 -7.44 4.02 13.95
N GLU A 33 -7.06 4.72 15.02
CA GLU A 33 -6.22 5.91 14.95
C GLU A 33 -5.06 5.76 15.97
N PRO A 34 -3.93 5.18 15.57
CA PRO A 34 -2.80 4.95 16.46
C PRO A 34 -2.14 6.27 16.88
N ARG A 35 -1.68 6.33 18.14
CA ARG A 35 -0.84 7.47 18.61
C ARG A 35 0.54 7.48 17.99
N LYS A 36 1.03 6.28 17.65
CA LYS A 36 2.27 6.05 16.95
C LYS A 36 1.99 5.29 15.66
N ARG A 37 2.60 5.71 14.56
CA ARG A 37 2.39 5.17 13.23
C ARG A 37 3.67 4.54 12.70
N GLY A 38 3.58 3.31 12.22
CA GLY A 38 4.63 2.64 11.46
C GLY A 38 4.68 3.18 10.03
N ILE A 39 5.85 3.62 9.59
CA ILE A 39 6.10 3.97 8.18
C ILE A 39 7.35 3.25 7.69
N LEU A 40 7.45 3.03 6.38
CA LEU A 40 8.68 2.57 5.73
C LEU A 40 9.22 3.72 4.85
N PRO A 41 10.15 4.54 5.35
CA PRO A 41 10.70 5.62 4.55
C PRO A 41 11.38 5.04 3.31
N LEU A 42 10.94 5.47 2.13
CA LEU A 42 11.38 4.88 0.86
C LEU A 42 12.90 4.95 0.72
N ASP A 43 13.53 6.04 1.14
CA ASP A 43 14.98 6.24 1.07
C ASP A 43 15.78 5.48 2.14
N HIS A 44 15.11 4.89 3.14
CA HIS A 44 15.72 4.09 4.20
C HIS A 44 15.40 2.60 4.12
N PHE A 45 14.80 2.13 3.01
CA PHE A 45 14.54 0.71 2.80
C PHE A 45 15.84 -0.13 2.85
N HIS A 46 15.88 -1.08 3.77
CA HIS A 46 17.00 -1.99 3.94
C HIS A 46 16.82 -3.26 3.10
N LEU A 47 17.46 -3.27 1.92
CA LEU A 47 17.56 -4.47 1.10
C LEU A 47 18.81 -5.27 1.47
N SER A 48 18.65 -6.37 2.22
CA SER A 48 19.77 -7.22 2.59
C SER A 48 20.45 -7.85 1.35
N ARG A 49 21.76 -8.13 1.46
CA ARG A 49 22.55 -8.70 0.35
C ARG A 49 22.02 -10.06 -0.12
N SER A 50 21.54 -10.89 0.81
CA SER A 50 20.97 -12.21 0.51
C SER A 50 19.64 -12.09 -0.22
N LEU A 51 18.77 -11.16 0.20
CA LEU A 51 17.51 -10.88 -0.48
C LEU A 51 17.74 -10.31 -1.89
N ALA A 52 18.67 -9.37 -2.04
CA ALA A 52 19.06 -8.85 -3.36
C ALA A 52 19.61 -9.95 -4.28
N LYS A 53 20.36 -10.92 -3.74
CA LYS A 53 20.83 -12.08 -4.51
C LYS A 53 19.67 -12.99 -4.94
N LEU A 54 18.70 -13.20 -4.07
CA LEU A 54 17.52 -14.02 -4.35
C LEU A 54 16.61 -13.37 -5.41
N ILE A 55 16.38 -12.05 -5.32
CA ILE A 55 15.62 -11.31 -6.34
C ILE A 55 16.29 -11.44 -7.70
N ARG A 56 17.61 -11.22 -7.78
CA ARG A 56 18.39 -11.34 -9.03
C ARG A 56 18.52 -12.76 -9.58
N SER A 57 18.15 -13.79 -8.83
CA SER A 57 18.19 -15.15 -9.34
C SER A 57 16.98 -15.50 -10.20
N ASP A 58 16.01 -14.58 -10.33
CA ASP A 58 14.76 -14.75 -11.09
C ASP A 58 14.01 -16.05 -10.72
N ARG A 59 14.16 -16.50 -9.46
CA ARG A 59 13.50 -17.72 -8.98
C ARG A 59 11.99 -17.50 -8.86
N PHE A 60 11.62 -16.35 -8.32
CA PHE A 60 10.23 -15.96 -8.15
C PHE A 60 9.87 -14.99 -9.26
N TYR A 61 8.72 -15.22 -9.87
CA TYR A 61 8.10 -14.28 -10.80
C TYR A 61 7.22 -13.32 -9.98
N VAL A 62 7.32 -12.02 -10.23
CA VAL A 62 6.56 -11.01 -9.47
C VAL A 62 5.66 -10.24 -10.41
N THR A 63 4.38 -10.08 -10.03
CA THR A 63 3.40 -9.29 -10.76
C THR A 63 2.76 -8.23 -9.86
N ALA A 64 1.99 -7.33 -10.46
CA ALA A 64 1.07 -6.46 -9.74
C ALA A 64 -0.32 -6.57 -10.35
N ASP A 65 -1.34 -6.45 -9.50
CA ASP A 65 -2.76 -6.41 -9.87
C ASP A 65 -3.22 -7.60 -10.74
N LYS A 66 -2.59 -8.77 -10.57
CA LYS A 66 -2.98 -9.99 -11.32
C LYS A 66 -3.89 -10.92 -10.52
N ALA A 67 -3.81 -10.87 -9.20
CA ALA A 67 -4.59 -11.76 -8.35
C ALA A 67 -4.95 -11.12 -7.00
N PHE A 68 -5.45 -9.87 -7.02
CA PHE A 68 -5.77 -9.11 -5.82
C PHE A 68 -6.66 -9.87 -4.83
N GLU A 69 -7.76 -10.47 -5.31
CA GLU A 69 -8.67 -11.23 -4.46
C GLU A 69 -7.97 -12.45 -3.81
N ALA A 70 -7.12 -13.15 -4.57
CA ALA A 70 -6.37 -14.28 -4.03
C ALA A 70 -5.32 -13.84 -2.99
N VAL A 71 -4.74 -12.64 -3.15
CA VAL A 71 -3.82 -12.07 -2.18
C VAL A 71 -4.54 -11.74 -0.87
N ILE A 72 -5.68 -11.04 -0.92
CA ILE A 72 -6.43 -10.72 0.29
C ILE A 72 -6.97 -11.98 0.99
N ASP A 73 -7.40 -12.99 0.23
CA ASP A 73 -7.81 -14.28 0.79
C ASP A 73 -6.65 -14.96 1.53
N ASN A 74 -5.46 -15.03 0.93
CA ASN A 74 -4.28 -15.59 1.60
C ASN A 74 -3.83 -14.76 2.81
N CYS A 75 -3.95 -13.44 2.76
CA CYS A 75 -3.70 -12.56 3.90
C CYS A 75 -4.69 -12.76 5.03
N ALA A 76 -5.89 -13.25 4.72
CA ALA A 76 -6.95 -13.49 5.69
C ALA A 76 -6.99 -14.92 6.23
N GLU A 77 -6.17 -15.83 5.70
CA GLU A 77 -6.07 -17.17 6.24
C GLU A 77 -5.36 -17.19 7.61
N PRO A 78 -5.85 -18.03 8.55
CA PRO A 78 -5.11 -18.37 9.75
C PRO A 78 -3.77 -19.04 9.40
N THR A 79 -2.77 -18.79 10.22
CA THR A 79 -1.47 -19.48 10.20
C THR A 79 -1.22 -20.12 11.56
N GLU A 80 -0.20 -20.98 11.65
CA GLU A 80 0.20 -21.59 12.93
C GLU A 80 0.53 -20.53 14.00
N ASP A 81 1.14 -19.41 13.57
CA ASP A 81 1.51 -18.30 14.45
C ASP A 81 0.38 -17.28 14.66
N ARG A 82 -0.68 -17.33 13.84
CA ARG A 82 -1.77 -16.36 13.84
C ARG A 82 -3.11 -17.05 13.56
N LEU A 83 -3.76 -17.48 14.63
CA LEU A 83 -4.98 -18.28 14.57
C LEU A 83 -6.23 -17.52 14.09
N ASP A 84 -6.19 -16.19 14.06
CA ASP A 84 -7.29 -15.33 13.63
C ASP A 84 -6.77 -14.08 12.90
N THR A 85 -7.63 -13.40 12.14
CA THR A 85 -7.27 -12.20 11.38
C THR A 85 -8.34 -11.12 11.53
N TRP A 86 -7.95 -9.87 11.34
CA TRP A 86 -8.86 -8.72 11.28
C TRP A 86 -9.57 -8.59 9.92
N ILE A 87 -9.23 -9.43 8.94
CA ILE A 87 -9.81 -9.36 7.59
C ILE A 87 -11.08 -10.21 7.55
N ASN A 88 -12.20 -9.60 7.95
CA ASN A 88 -13.54 -10.18 7.86
C ASN A 88 -14.18 -9.95 6.46
N PRO A 89 -15.37 -10.52 6.18
CA PRO A 89 -16.02 -10.36 4.88
C PRO A 89 -16.32 -8.90 4.48
N PRO A 90 -16.88 -8.03 5.36
CA PRO A 90 -17.04 -6.60 5.07
C PRO A 90 -15.77 -5.89 4.63
N ILE A 91 -14.66 -6.14 5.31
CA ILE A 91 -13.34 -5.59 4.97
C ILE A 91 -12.92 -6.15 3.62
N LYS A 92 -12.91 -7.48 3.42
CA LYS A 92 -12.53 -8.08 2.13
C LYS A 92 -13.30 -7.44 0.96
N GLU A 93 -14.61 -7.33 1.08
CA GLU A 93 -15.48 -6.76 0.05
C GLU A 93 -15.06 -5.32 -0.29
N ALA A 94 -14.87 -4.47 0.72
CA ALA A 94 -14.51 -3.08 0.53
C ALA A 94 -13.18 -2.88 -0.22
N TYR A 95 -12.14 -3.67 0.12
CA TYR A 95 -10.85 -3.57 -0.59
C TYR A 95 -10.91 -4.17 -1.99
N CYS A 96 -11.70 -5.22 -2.22
CA CYS A 96 -11.96 -5.72 -3.57
C CYS A 96 -12.67 -4.66 -4.43
N THR A 97 -13.64 -3.92 -3.87
CA THR A 97 -14.28 -2.80 -4.55
C THR A 97 -13.28 -1.68 -4.82
N LEU A 98 -12.43 -1.30 -3.85
CA LEU A 98 -11.38 -0.32 -4.09
C LEU A 98 -10.39 -0.75 -5.18
N HIS A 99 -10.10 -2.05 -5.29
CA HIS A 99 -9.25 -2.56 -6.36
C HIS A 99 -9.90 -2.37 -7.74
N GLN A 100 -11.19 -2.70 -7.86
CA GLN A 100 -11.96 -2.48 -9.08
C GLN A 100 -12.02 -0.99 -9.47
N LEU A 101 -12.03 -0.09 -8.48
CA LEU A 101 -11.99 1.36 -8.66
C LEU A 101 -10.57 1.92 -8.91
N GLY A 102 -9.52 1.10 -8.92
CA GLY A 102 -8.14 1.55 -9.18
C GLY A 102 -7.45 2.23 -7.98
N HIS A 103 -7.97 2.01 -6.77
CA HIS A 103 -7.42 2.55 -5.52
C HIS A 103 -6.70 1.51 -4.67
N ALA A 104 -7.07 0.22 -4.75
CA ALA A 104 -6.33 -0.82 -4.06
C ALA A 104 -5.48 -1.63 -5.04
N HIS A 105 -4.27 -1.99 -4.63
CA HIS A 105 -3.33 -2.68 -5.48
C HIS A 105 -2.63 -3.82 -4.75
N SER A 106 -2.24 -4.83 -5.51
CA SER A 106 -1.52 -6.00 -5.00
C SER A 106 -0.17 -6.19 -5.68
N ILE A 107 0.73 -6.85 -4.97
CA ILE A 107 1.96 -7.43 -5.52
C ILE A 107 1.96 -8.92 -5.23
N GLU A 108 2.14 -9.72 -6.26
CA GLU A 108 2.09 -11.18 -6.16
C GLU A 108 3.46 -11.79 -6.44
N CYS A 109 3.88 -12.74 -5.61
CA CYS A 109 5.07 -13.56 -5.80
C CYS A 109 4.67 -14.99 -6.20
N TRP A 110 5.16 -15.45 -7.35
CA TRP A 110 4.84 -16.74 -7.94
C TRP A 110 6.08 -17.65 -8.00
N ASP A 111 5.90 -18.93 -7.67
CA ASP A 111 6.89 -20.01 -7.88
C ASP A 111 6.20 -21.13 -8.68
N LYS A 112 6.69 -21.41 -9.89
CA LYS A 112 6.15 -22.45 -10.79
C LYS A 112 4.62 -22.36 -10.97
N GLY A 113 4.11 -21.15 -11.21
CA GLY A 113 2.68 -20.88 -11.43
C GLY A 113 1.81 -20.89 -10.17
N LYS A 114 2.39 -21.08 -8.98
CA LYS A 114 1.67 -21.00 -7.70
C LYS A 114 1.92 -19.67 -7.03
N LEU A 115 0.86 -19.05 -6.52
CA LEU A 115 0.95 -17.87 -5.67
C LEU A 115 1.53 -18.25 -4.31
N VAL A 116 2.75 -17.80 -4.01
CA VAL A 116 3.53 -18.21 -2.82
C VAL A 116 3.85 -17.06 -1.87
N GLY A 117 3.36 -15.87 -2.15
CA GLY A 117 3.44 -14.71 -1.27
C GLY A 117 2.91 -13.49 -1.98
N GLY A 118 2.73 -12.42 -1.22
CA GLY A 118 2.22 -11.17 -1.76
C GLY A 118 1.84 -10.21 -0.67
N LEU A 119 1.43 -9.02 -1.09
CA LEU A 119 0.88 -7.98 -0.25
C LEU A 119 -0.17 -7.21 -1.02
N TYR A 120 -1.06 -6.53 -0.30
CA TYR A 120 -1.96 -5.56 -0.88
C TYR A 120 -1.95 -4.26 -0.08
N GLY A 121 -2.44 -3.19 -0.71
CA GLY A 121 -2.55 -1.89 -0.08
C GLY A 121 -3.43 -0.93 -0.85
N VAL A 122 -3.61 0.25 -0.30
CA VAL A 122 -4.42 1.33 -0.88
C VAL A 122 -3.49 2.46 -1.34
N ARG A 123 -3.75 2.98 -2.54
CA ARG A 123 -3.16 4.20 -3.09
C ARG A 123 -4.13 5.35 -2.90
N LEU A 124 -3.62 6.45 -2.37
CA LEU A 124 -4.31 7.74 -2.39
C LEU A 124 -3.31 8.86 -2.65
N GLY A 125 -3.42 9.51 -3.80
CA GLY A 125 -2.43 10.49 -4.24
C GLY A 125 -1.03 9.86 -4.38
N HIS A 126 -0.08 10.39 -3.62
CA HIS A 126 1.30 9.93 -3.50
C HIS A 126 1.56 9.13 -2.21
N ALA A 127 0.51 8.76 -1.47
CA ALA A 127 0.58 7.84 -0.34
C ALA A 127 0.17 6.42 -0.76
N PHE A 128 0.87 5.44 -0.19
CA PHE A 128 0.50 4.04 -0.25
C PHE A 128 0.37 3.49 1.17
N PHE A 129 -0.76 2.89 1.49
CA PHE A 129 -1.06 2.25 2.77
C PHE A 129 -0.94 0.75 2.58
N GLY A 130 0.16 0.15 3.05
CA GLY A 130 0.37 -1.29 2.97
C GLY A 130 -0.47 -2.00 4.02
N GLU A 131 -1.45 -2.81 3.63
CA GLU A 131 -2.46 -3.34 4.55
C GLU A 131 -2.05 -4.65 5.20
N SER A 132 -1.71 -5.62 4.37
CA SER A 132 -1.34 -6.95 4.84
C SER A 132 -0.47 -7.64 3.80
N MET A 133 0.23 -8.68 4.27
CA MET A 133 1.10 -9.51 3.45
C MET A 133 1.05 -10.95 3.94
N PHE A 134 1.38 -11.89 3.05
CA PHE A 134 1.49 -13.30 3.38
C PHE A 134 2.71 -13.92 2.71
N SER A 135 3.15 -15.06 3.24
CA SER A 135 4.30 -15.81 2.75
C SER A 135 4.01 -17.30 2.87
N ARG A 136 4.09 -18.04 1.75
CA ARG A 136 4.04 -19.52 1.71
C ARG A 136 5.38 -20.14 1.32
N ALA A 137 6.35 -19.31 0.95
CA ALA A 137 7.73 -19.70 0.74
C ALA A 137 8.68 -18.67 1.37
N ASN A 138 9.91 -19.09 1.67
CA ASN A 138 10.88 -18.25 2.37
C ASN A 138 11.16 -16.95 1.59
N ASN A 139 11.10 -15.83 2.31
CA ASN A 139 11.34 -14.46 1.83
C ASN A 139 10.33 -13.91 0.82
N THR A 140 9.25 -14.60 0.47
CA THR A 140 8.33 -14.09 -0.58
C THR A 140 7.60 -12.81 -0.18
N SER A 141 7.25 -12.63 1.11
CA SER A 141 6.72 -11.35 1.59
C SER A 141 7.76 -10.21 1.52
N LYS A 142 9.02 -10.48 1.86
CA LYS A 142 10.13 -9.50 1.73
C LYS A 142 10.42 -9.13 0.29
N ILE A 143 10.30 -10.10 -0.63
CA ILE A 143 10.41 -9.85 -2.08
C ILE A 143 9.26 -8.96 -2.53
N ALA A 144 8.01 -9.27 -2.14
CA ALA A 144 6.86 -8.45 -2.47
C ALA A 144 7.03 -7.01 -1.96
N LEU A 145 7.51 -6.83 -0.72
CA LEU A 145 7.80 -5.52 -0.15
C LEU A 145 8.93 -4.78 -0.89
N ALA A 146 9.99 -5.48 -1.30
CA ALA A 146 11.04 -4.87 -2.11
C ALA A 146 10.52 -4.37 -3.47
N TRP A 147 9.64 -5.14 -4.11
CA TRP A 147 8.98 -4.72 -5.34
C TRP A 147 7.99 -3.57 -5.11
N LEU A 148 7.30 -3.53 -3.97
CA LEU A 148 6.47 -2.39 -3.57
C LEU A 148 7.33 -1.13 -3.51
N VAL A 149 8.40 -1.15 -2.73
CA VAL A 149 9.29 0.01 -2.58
C VAL A 149 9.84 0.47 -3.93
N ALA A 150 10.25 -0.46 -4.80
CA ALA A 150 10.71 -0.10 -6.14
C ALA A 150 9.61 0.61 -6.95
N ARG A 151 8.38 0.09 -6.91
CA ARG A 151 7.22 0.67 -7.60
C ARG A 151 6.87 2.06 -7.07
N LEU A 152 6.87 2.23 -5.74
CA LEU A 152 6.60 3.51 -5.10
C LEU A 152 7.66 4.55 -5.45
N LYS A 153 8.95 4.17 -5.47
CA LYS A 153 10.04 5.07 -5.88
C LYS A 153 9.91 5.51 -7.33
N VAL A 154 9.70 4.57 -8.24
CA VAL A 154 9.58 4.87 -9.68
C VAL A 154 8.31 5.65 -9.98
N GLY A 155 7.22 5.35 -9.28
CA GLY A 155 5.92 6.03 -9.40
C GLY A 155 5.85 7.40 -8.72
N GLY A 156 6.92 7.84 -8.05
CA GLY A 156 6.97 9.16 -7.41
C GLY A 156 6.08 9.29 -6.16
N PHE A 157 5.91 8.20 -5.41
CA PHE A 157 5.24 8.22 -4.11
C PHE A 157 6.12 8.86 -3.04
N LEU A 158 5.48 9.44 -2.03
CA LEU A 158 6.14 10.15 -0.93
C LEU A 158 6.05 9.40 0.39
N LEU A 159 4.99 8.60 0.59
CA LEU A 159 4.68 7.96 1.86
C LEU A 159 4.31 6.49 1.62
N LEU A 160 4.99 5.61 2.35
CA LEU A 160 4.56 4.24 2.56
C LEU A 160 4.19 4.05 4.03
N ASP A 161 2.89 3.99 4.30
CA ASP A 161 2.34 3.69 5.61
C ASP A 161 2.27 2.17 5.81
N CYS A 162 2.62 1.72 7.01
CA CYS A 162 2.58 0.31 7.41
C CYS A 162 1.75 0.11 8.69
N GLN A 163 0.97 1.11 9.09
CA GLN A 163 0.12 1.21 10.28
C GLN A 163 0.87 0.94 11.60
N PHE A 164 1.25 -0.30 11.86
CA PHE A 164 1.99 -0.75 13.04
C PHE A 164 3.36 -1.28 12.67
N ILE A 165 4.34 -1.02 13.54
CA ILE A 165 5.68 -1.61 13.39
C ILE A 165 5.64 -3.09 13.80
N THR A 166 6.35 -3.92 13.04
CA THR A 166 6.62 -5.32 13.38
C THR A 166 8.11 -5.59 13.23
N ASP A 167 8.65 -6.62 13.89
CA ASP A 167 10.07 -7.00 13.74
C ASP A 167 10.43 -7.30 12.27
N HIS A 168 9.48 -7.87 11.52
CA HIS A 168 9.62 -8.11 10.09
C HIS A 168 9.86 -6.80 9.33
N LEU A 169 9.00 -5.80 9.52
CA LEU A 169 9.10 -4.50 8.86
C LEU A 169 10.31 -3.69 9.35
N ALA A 170 10.60 -3.72 10.65
CA ALA A 170 11.75 -3.05 11.24
C ALA A 170 13.06 -3.56 10.63
N SER A 171 13.18 -4.88 10.40
CA SER A 171 14.35 -5.47 9.72
C SER A 171 14.55 -4.97 8.28
N MET A 172 13.50 -4.41 7.67
CA MET A 172 13.48 -3.86 6.32
C MET A 172 13.59 -2.32 6.31
N GLY A 173 13.79 -1.68 7.46
CA GLY A 173 13.97 -0.23 7.60
C GLY A 173 12.72 0.54 8.00
N ALA A 174 11.63 -0.13 8.37
CA ALA A 174 10.46 0.57 8.89
C ALA A 174 10.76 1.17 10.26
N ILE A 175 10.15 2.32 10.54
CA ILE A 175 10.29 3.07 11.78
C ILE A 175 8.91 3.43 12.32
N GLU A 176 8.85 3.70 13.61
CA GLU A 176 7.66 4.21 14.27
C GLU A 176 7.82 5.72 14.54
N ILE A 177 6.80 6.51 14.21
CA ILE A 177 6.77 7.97 14.40
C ILE A 177 5.50 8.40 15.15
N GLU A 178 5.56 9.55 15.82
CA GLU A 178 4.39 10.15 16.45
C GLU A 178 3.33 10.55 15.41
N ARG A 179 2.04 10.41 15.77
CA ARG A 179 0.90 10.73 14.89
C ARG A 179 1.02 12.10 14.24
N ASP A 180 1.43 13.12 14.98
CA ASP A 180 1.55 14.48 14.43
C ASP A 180 2.65 14.59 13.38
N ALA A 181 3.74 13.83 13.52
CA ALA A 181 4.79 13.74 12.50
C ALA A 181 4.29 12.98 11.27
N TYR A 182 3.50 11.93 11.48
CA TYR A 182 2.86 11.18 10.39
C TYR A 182 1.88 12.05 9.60
N LEU A 183 0.97 12.76 10.27
CA LEU A 183 -0.02 13.62 9.60
C LEU A 183 0.62 14.75 8.79
N LYS A 184 1.79 15.27 9.24
CA LYS A 184 2.58 16.24 8.47
C LYS A 184 3.13 15.66 7.16
N GLN A 185 3.39 14.36 7.09
CA GLN A 185 3.79 13.67 5.85
C GLN A 185 2.58 13.26 5.01
N LEU A 186 1.51 12.79 5.66
CA LEU A 186 0.30 12.32 5.00
C LEU A 186 -0.40 13.43 4.22
N LYS A 187 -0.62 14.59 4.86
CA LYS A 187 -1.38 15.71 4.26
C LYS A 187 -0.87 16.12 2.87
N PRO A 188 0.43 16.39 2.65
CA PRO A 188 0.92 16.69 1.31
C PRO A 188 0.92 15.47 0.38
N ALA A 189 1.07 14.24 0.91
CA ALA A 189 1.06 13.04 0.08
C ALA A 189 -0.32 12.73 -0.52
N VAL A 190 -1.42 13.02 0.19
CA VAL A 190 -2.79 12.78 -0.30
C VAL A 190 -3.41 13.97 -1.04
N SER A 191 -2.78 15.15 -1.00
CA SER A 191 -3.27 16.34 -1.69
C SER A 191 -2.84 16.35 -3.16
N SER A 192 -3.80 16.63 -4.06
CA SER A 192 -3.58 16.77 -5.51
C SER A 192 -2.71 17.99 -5.89
N HIS A 193 -2.54 18.94 -4.96
CA HIS A 193 -1.99 20.27 -5.25
C HIS A 193 -0.45 20.31 -5.37
N PHE A 194 0.25 19.22 -5.07
CA PHE A 194 1.71 19.24 -4.94
C PHE A 194 2.48 18.98 -6.22
N PHE A 195 1.87 18.50 -7.31
CA PHE A 195 2.64 18.11 -8.49
C PHE A 195 2.00 18.47 -9.82
N ASN A 196 2.73 19.27 -10.61
CA ASN A 196 2.61 19.37 -12.07
C ASN A 196 3.11 18.07 -12.77
N LYS A 197 3.01 16.93 -12.09
CA LYS A 197 3.36 15.58 -12.53
C LYS A 197 2.15 14.68 -12.31
N PRO A 198 1.97 13.63 -13.10
CA PRO A 198 0.93 12.65 -12.85
C PRO A 198 1.03 12.08 -11.43
N VAL A 199 -0.13 11.95 -10.79
CA VAL A 199 -0.35 11.39 -9.45
C VAL A 199 0.28 9.99 -9.35
N GLY A 200 0.82 9.63 -8.18
CA GLY A 200 1.48 8.36 -7.84
C GLY A 200 1.26 7.23 -8.86
N LEU A 201 2.18 7.14 -9.83
CA LEU A 201 2.01 6.31 -11.02
C LEU A 201 2.29 4.84 -10.69
N TRP A 202 1.27 4.14 -10.20
CA TRP A 202 1.40 2.73 -9.81
C TRP A 202 2.01 1.86 -10.91
N GLN A 203 1.59 2.04 -12.17
CA GLN A 203 2.10 1.25 -13.31
C GLN A 203 3.45 1.72 -13.87
N ALA A 204 4.07 2.80 -13.35
CA ALA A 204 5.29 3.36 -13.94
C ALA A 204 6.45 2.36 -14.00
N LEU A 205 6.56 1.47 -13.00
CA LEU A 205 7.59 0.44 -13.00
C LEU A 205 7.45 -0.54 -14.16
N ASP A 206 6.22 -0.88 -14.55
CA ASP A 206 5.94 -1.83 -15.64
C ASP A 206 6.22 -1.23 -17.02
N GLN A 207 6.29 0.11 -17.11
CA GLN A 207 6.57 0.87 -18.31
C GLN A 207 8.07 1.11 -18.53
N LEU A 208 8.92 0.77 -17.55
CA LEU A 208 10.36 0.91 -17.72
C LEU A 208 10.86 -0.03 -18.84
N PRO A 209 11.77 0.44 -19.70
CA PRO A 209 12.38 -0.44 -20.69
C PRO A 209 13.10 -1.58 -19.96
N PRO A 210 13.10 -2.80 -20.53
CA PRO A 210 13.82 -3.92 -19.95
C PRO A 210 15.27 -3.52 -19.73
N LEU A 211 15.80 -3.81 -18.53
CA LEU A 211 17.21 -3.53 -18.21
C LEU A 211 18.10 -4.23 -19.24
N ILE A 212 18.66 -3.44 -20.15
CA ILE A 212 19.66 -3.94 -21.10
C ILE A 212 20.85 -4.41 -20.26
N LYS A 213 21.06 -5.72 -20.15
CA LYS A 213 22.22 -6.33 -19.49
C LYS A 213 23.48 -6.14 -20.35
N THR A 214 23.87 -4.90 -20.67
CA THR A 214 25.16 -4.63 -21.32
C THR A 214 26.17 -4.20 -20.27
N LYS A 215 27.25 -4.97 -20.19
CA LYS A 215 28.49 -4.61 -19.48
C LYS A 215 29.21 -3.38 -20.09
N ALA A 216 28.56 -2.66 -21.00
CA ALA A 216 29.11 -1.55 -21.77
C ALA A 216 28.24 -0.30 -21.55
N SER A 217 28.88 0.70 -20.94
CA SER A 217 28.56 2.14 -20.95
C SER A 217 27.16 2.55 -21.41
N LEU A 218 26.37 3.14 -20.50
CA LEU A 218 25.35 4.11 -20.89
C LEU A 218 26.03 5.25 -21.68
N PRO A 219 25.57 5.61 -22.88
CA PRO A 219 26.04 6.82 -23.54
C PRO A 219 25.67 8.03 -22.66
N LYS A 220 26.60 8.99 -22.53
CA LYS A 220 26.54 10.13 -21.58
C LYS A 220 25.30 11.05 -21.69
N ASN A 221 24.39 10.81 -22.62
CA ASN A 221 23.33 11.77 -23.00
C ASN A 221 21.94 11.11 -23.03
N TYR A 222 21.61 10.22 -22.09
CA TYR A 222 20.24 9.70 -21.96
C TYR A 222 19.37 10.72 -21.22
N GLU A 223 18.73 11.62 -21.96
CA GLU A 223 17.65 12.46 -21.44
C GLU A 223 16.34 11.66 -21.44
N LEU A 224 15.70 11.56 -20.27
CA LEU A 224 14.35 11.03 -20.10
C LEU A 224 13.36 11.86 -20.93
N ARG A 225 12.91 11.33 -22.06
CA ARG A 225 11.73 11.86 -22.75
C ARG A 225 10.48 11.36 -22.03
N ALA A 226 9.75 12.30 -21.42
CA ALA A 226 8.41 12.08 -20.91
C ALA A 226 7.47 11.76 -22.08
N GLY A 227 6.85 10.58 -22.05
CA GLY A 227 5.73 10.22 -22.91
C GLY A 227 4.62 9.68 -22.01
N LEU A 228 3.62 10.52 -21.73
CA LEU A 228 2.42 10.16 -20.99
C LEU A 228 1.30 9.86 -21.99
N GLY A 229 0.66 8.70 -21.84
CA GLY A 229 -0.69 8.47 -22.34
C GLY A 229 -1.66 8.89 -21.25
N GLU A 230 -2.54 9.84 -21.55
CA GLU A 230 -3.58 10.33 -20.65
C GLU A 230 -4.70 9.30 -20.55
N GLY A 231 -5.04 8.89 -19.32
CA GLY A 231 -6.27 8.18 -18.96
C GLY A 231 -6.99 9.02 -17.92
N ASP A 232 -8.17 9.51 -18.28
CA ASP A 232 -8.87 10.64 -17.67
C ASP A 232 -9.72 10.29 -16.42
N SER A 233 -9.74 9.04 -15.97
CA SER A 233 -10.67 8.59 -14.92
C SER A 233 -10.20 8.85 -13.49
N ASP A 234 -8.89 9.02 -13.27
CA ASP A 234 -8.30 9.27 -11.95
C ASP A 234 -8.41 10.75 -11.52
N ARG A 235 -8.61 11.66 -12.48
CA ARG A 235 -8.74 13.11 -12.22
C ARG A 235 -10.07 13.43 -11.57
N ASP A 236 -11.17 12.94 -12.14
CA ASP A 236 -12.54 13.29 -11.70
C ASP A 236 -12.84 12.86 -10.25
N ALA A 237 -12.36 11.69 -9.82
CA ALA A 237 -12.60 11.21 -8.44
C ALA A 237 -11.72 11.93 -7.41
N ALA A 238 -10.47 12.24 -7.75
CA ALA A 238 -9.57 12.99 -6.88
C ALA A 238 -10.00 14.47 -6.80
N GLU A 239 -10.47 15.06 -7.89
CA GLU A 239 -10.99 16.43 -7.96
C GLU A 239 -12.31 16.55 -7.19
N PHE A 240 -13.22 15.59 -7.30
CA PHE A 240 -14.46 15.55 -6.51
C PHE A 240 -14.24 15.34 -5.01
N LEU A 241 -13.30 14.46 -4.61
CA LEU A 241 -12.91 14.29 -3.21
C LEU A 241 -12.20 15.53 -2.66
N VAL A 242 -11.38 16.21 -3.46
CA VAL A 242 -10.66 17.42 -3.06
C VAL A 242 -11.62 18.61 -2.93
N GLU A 243 -12.55 18.84 -3.87
CA GLU A 243 -13.57 19.88 -3.72
C GLU A 243 -14.46 19.66 -2.48
N SER A 244 -14.77 18.39 -2.17
CA SER A 244 -15.50 18.01 -0.95
C SER A 244 -14.69 18.22 0.33
N LEU A 245 -13.36 18.10 0.28
CA LEU A 245 -12.44 18.32 1.40
C LEU A 245 -11.98 19.78 1.55
N GLU A 246 -12.10 20.60 0.50
CA GLU A 246 -11.77 22.03 0.50
C GLU A 246 -12.94 22.91 0.99
N ALA A 247 -14.17 22.44 0.84
CA ALA A 247 -15.36 23.15 1.33
C ALA A 247 -15.53 23.11 2.87
N GLU A 248 -14.84 22.20 3.57
CA GLU A 248 -14.87 22.10 5.03
C GLU A 248 -13.45 22.06 5.60
N SER A 249 -13.15 22.97 6.51
CA SER A 249 -11.90 23.05 7.28
C SER A 249 -11.37 21.68 7.73
N PHE A 250 -10.43 21.07 6.98
CA PHE A 250 -9.67 19.83 7.25
C PHE A 250 -10.15 18.98 8.45
N SER A 251 -11.42 18.62 8.40
CA SER A 251 -12.15 17.78 9.31
C SER A 251 -12.96 16.89 8.38
N ALA A 252 -12.26 16.03 7.63
CA ALA A 252 -12.92 14.96 6.90
C ALA A 252 -13.95 14.34 7.86
N PRO A 253 -15.23 14.23 7.47
CA PRO A 253 -16.26 13.73 8.36
C PRO A 253 -15.80 12.36 8.85
N ARG A 254 -15.46 12.28 10.13
CA ARG A 254 -15.12 11.01 10.79
C ARG A 254 -16.30 10.09 10.53
N PRO A 255 -16.09 8.79 10.26
CA PRO A 255 -17.18 7.87 9.98
C PRO A 255 -18.25 8.00 11.09
N ASN A 256 -19.40 8.56 10.74
CA ASN A 256 -20.42 9.01 11.71
C ASN A 256 -20.97 7.80 12.45
N GLY A 257 -20.95 7.84 13.78
CA GLY A 257 -21.42 6.74 14.63
C GLY A 257 -20.46 5.54 14.75
N ALA A 258 -19.27 5.59 14.14
CA ALA A 258 -18.33 4.48 14.19
C ALA A 258 -17.38 4.55 15.40
N ARG A 259 -17.13 3.41 16.04
CA ARG A 259 -16.22 3.29 17.18
C ARG A 259 -14.79 3.55 16.72
N ILE A 260 -14.20 4.68 17.11
CA ILE A 260 -12.77 4.97 16.91
C ILE A 260 -11.98 4.46 18.11
N VAL A 261 -11.00 3.61 17.86
CA VAL A 261 -10.11 3.02 18.87
C VAL A 261 -8.73 3.64 18.73
N GLN A 262 -8.24 4.27 19.80
CA GLN A 262 -6.85 4.68 19.91
C GLN A 262 -6.02 3.52 20.45
N LEU A 263 -5.18 2.93 19.62
CA LEU A 263 -4.23 1.90 20.02
C LEU A 263 -2.86 2.51 20.33
N LEU A 264 -2.25 2.04 21.42
CA LEU A 264 -0.81 2.17 21.63
C LEU A 264 -0.15 1.12 20.71
N GLY A 265 0.80 1.54 19.89
CA GLY A 265 1.49 0.62 18.96
C GLY A 265 2.10 -0.54 19.74
N HIS A 266 1.59 -1.74 19.48
CA HIS A 266 2.18 -3.08 19.66
C HIS A 266 1.05 -4.10 19.57
N THR A 267 0.88 -4.72 18.40
CA THR A 267 0.27 -6.05 18.29
C THR A 267 1.41 -7.03 18.08
N SER A 268 1.65 -7.85 19.11
CA SER A 268 2.62 -8.95 19.11
C SER A 268 2.35 -9.97 18.01
#